data_AF-A0A5C7VRY1-F1
#
_entry.id   AF-A0A5C7VRY1-F1
#
_cell.length_a   1.000
_cell.length_b   1.000
_cell.length_c   1.000
_cell.angle_alpha   90.00
_cell.angle_beta   90.00
_cell.angle_gamma   90.00
#
_symmetry.space_group_name_H-M   'P 1'
#
loop_
_entity.id
_entity.type
_entity.pdbx_description
1 polymer ?
#
loop_
_entity_poly.entity_id
_entity_poly.type
_entity_poly.pdbx_seq_one_letter_code
_entity_poly.pdbx_strand_id
1 'polypeptide(L)'
;MSADLRRLRATLLSWRSKAVSGNALIGLGEVLDAIDEACEDPSHCSEIAVTLSLGFEVRGDGFSEGISADLSIESDSILLDDLRRQYSADYGSDHFSTISTSFCPISTFRADDVSEWFDLVSELMGDSRTFLKASRNHI
;
A
#
# COMPACT_ATOMS: atom_id res chain seq x y z
N MET A 1 -11.38 11.85 -12.88
CA MET A 1 -11.15 10.61 -12.09
C MET A 1 -12.08 9.48 -12.51
N SER A 2 -11.51 8.33 -12.94
CA SER A 2 -12.23 7.08 -13.23
C SER A 2 -12.87 6.50 -11.96
N ALA A 3 -13.89 5.64 -12.08
CA ALA A 3 -14.52 4.98 -10.93
C ALA A 3 -13.50 4.17 -10.10
N ASP A 4 -12.56 3.52 -10.77
CA ASP A 4 -11.49 2.73 -10.15
C ASP A 4 -10.55 3.59 -9.30
N LEU A 5 -10.10 4.74 -9.81
CA LEU A 5 -9.28 5.67 -9.03
C LEU A 5 -10.05 6.29 -7.87
N ARG A 6 -11.36 6.53 -8.01
CA ARG A 6 -12.20 6.95 -6.87
C ARG A 6 -12.22 5.88 -5.78
N ARG A 7 -12.34 4.61 -6.17
CA ARG A 7 -12.32 3.47 -5.24
C ARG A 7 -10.98 3.38 -4.53
N LEU A 8 -9.87 3.44 -5.26
CA LEU A 8 -8.53 3.44 -4.68
C LEU A 8 -8.35 4.59 -3.68
N ARG A 9 -8.70 5.82 -4.07
CA ARG A 9 -8.63 7.00 -3.21
C ARG A 9 -9.47 6.85 -1.94
N ALA A 10 -10.69 6.34 -2.05
CA ALA A 10 -11.56 6.09 -0.90
C ALA A 10 -10.97 5.03 0.05
N THR A 11 -10.38 3.96 -0.51
CA THR A 11 -9.67 2.94 0.26
C THR A 11 -8.50 3.55 1.02
N LEU A 12 -7.65 4.34 0.38
CA LEU A 12 -6.51 4.98 1.03
C LEU A 12 -6.93 5.96 2.13
N LEU A 13 -8.00 6.74 1.92
CA LEU A 13 -8.55 7.60 2.97
C LEU A 13 -8.94 6.82 4.23
N SER A 14 -9.42 5.57 4.08
CA SER A 14 -9.77 4.73 5.23
C SER A 14 -8.55 4.35 6.08
N TRP A 15 -7.36 4.26 5.47
CA TRP A 15 -6.10 3.90 6.16
C TRP A 15 -5.68 4.94 7.19
N ARG A 16 -6.18 6.18 7.09
CA ARG A 16 -5.94 7.24 8.08
C ARG A 16 -6.21 6.77 9.51
N SER A 17 -7.22 5.95 9.72
CA SER A 17 -7.58 5.42 11.04
C SER A 17 -6.54 4.47 11.65
N LYS A 18 -5.64 3.92 10.82
CA LYS A 18 -4.55 3.03 11.22
C LYS A 18 -3.21 3.76 11.32
N ALA A 19 -3.15 5.07 11.03
CA ALA A 19 -1.93 5.85 11.11
C ALA A 19 -1.50 6.07 12.56
N VAL A 20 -0.34 5.53 12.93
CA VAL A 20 0.24 5.66 14.29
C VAL A 20 1.27 6.78 14.40
N SER A 21 1.60 7.46 13.30
CA SER A 21 2.59 8.54 13.26
C SER A 21 2.22 9.66 12.30
N GLY A 22 2.75 10.86 12.55
CA GLY A 22 2.62 11.99 11.63
C GLY A 22 3.24 11.71 10.26
N ASN A 23 4.36 10.97 10.22
CA ASN A 23 5.00 10.56 8.97
C ASN A 23 4.07 9.72 8.07
N ALA A 24 3.30 8.81 8.68
CA ALA A 24 2.31 8.00 7.95
C ALA A 24 1.18 8.87 7.37
N LEU A 25 0.72 9.88 8.10
CA LEU A 25 -0.31 10.81 7.61
C LEU A 25 0.20 11.72 6.49
N ILE A 26 1.45 12.19 6.59
CA ILE A 26 2.09 13.00 5.53
C ILE A 26 2.22 12.15 4.26
N GLY A 27 2.79 10.94 4.36
CA GLY A 27 2.93 10.05 3.20
C GLY A 27 1.58 9.70 2.57
N LEU A 28 0.53 9.50 3.38
CA LEU A 28 -0.81 9.28 2.87
C LEU A 28 -1.34 10.49 2.09
N GLY A 29 -1.09 11.71 2.58
CA GLY A 29 -1.44 12.94 1.87
C GLY A 29 -0.71 13.04 0.53
N GLU A 30 0.61 12.83 0.52
CA GLU A 30 1.45 12.85 -0.69
C GLU A 30 0.92 11.88 -1.76
N VAL A 31 0.54 10.65 -1.38
CA VAL A 31 -0.03 9.66 -2.31
C VAL A 31 -1.42 10.07 -2.81
N LEU A 32 -2.28 10.61 -1.93
CA LEU A 32 -3.61 11.07 -2.33
C LEU A 32 -3.53 12.25 -3.31
N ASP A 33 -2.63 13.20 -3.06
CA ASP A 33 -2.38 14.35 -3.93
C ASP A 33 -1.86 13.88 -5.28
N ALA A 34 -0.92 12.92 -5.32
CA ALA A 34 -0.42 12.35 -6.58
C ALA A 34 -1.53 11.67 -7.42
N ILE A 35 -2.46 10.95 -6.76
CA ILE A 35 -3.61 10.34 -7.44
C ILE A 35 -4.56 11.42 -7.99
N ASP A 36 -4.79 12.48 -7.22
CA ASP A 36 -5.65 13.60 -7.63
C ASP A 36 -5.02 14.37 -8.80
N GLU A 37 -3.71 14.65 -8.75
CA GLU A 37 -2.94 15.28 -9.84
C GLU A 37 -2.98 14.43 -11.12
N ALA A 38 -2.68 13.13 -11.04
CA ALA A 38 -2.74 12.22 -12.19
C ALA A 38 -4.14 12.13 -12.82
N CYS A 39 -5.19 12.48 -12.06
CA CYS A 39 -6.56 12.59 -12.56
C CYS A 39 -6.86 13.91 -13.27
N GLU A 40 -6.21 15.00 -12.86
CA GLU A 40 -6.41 16.35 -13.41
C GLU A 40 -5.54 16.59 -14.64
N ASP A 41 -4.26 16.19 -14.57
CA ASP A 41 -3.31 16.25 -15.67
C ASP A 41 -2.53 14.94 -15.81
N PRO A 42 -3.02 13.98 -16.62
CA PRO A 42 -2.32 12.72 -16.85
C PRO A 42 -0.93 12.85 -17.49
N SER A 43 -0.56 14.04 -17.98
CA SER A 43 0.75 14.32 -18.57
C SER A 43 1.74 14.95 -17.58
N HIS A 44 1.27 15.32 -16.39
CA HIS A 44 2.07 15.88 -15.31
C HIS A 44 1.88 15.03 -14.05
N CYS A 45 2.94 14.34 -13.67
CA CYS A 45 2.90 13.43 -12.54
C CYS A 45 4.08 13.81 -11.62
N SER A 46 3.78 14.18 -10.38
CA SER A 46 4.78 14.64 -9.43
C SER A 46 5.78 13.52 -9.11
N GLU A 47 7.07 13.85 -9.12
CA GLU A 47 8.15 12.94 -8.70
C GLU A 47 8.07 12.68 -7.20
N ILE A 48 7.20 11.77 -6.80
CA ILE A 48 7.03 11.32 -5.43
C ILE A 48 7.40 9.85 -5.39
N ALA A 49 8.36 9.48 -4.53
CA ALA A 49 8.75 8.10 -4.27
C ALA A 49 8.35 7.74 -2.84
N VAL A 50 7.06 7.41 -2.67
CA VAL A 50 6.46 7.09 -1.37
C VAL A 50 5.81 5.72 -1.46
N THR A 51 6.18 4.85 -0.51
CA THR A 51 5.52 3.57 -0.27
C THR A 51 4.71 3.68 1.01
N LEU A 52 3.42 3.36 0.92
CA LEU A 52 2.53 3.15 2.04
C LEU A 52 2.40 1.66 2.31
N SER A 53 2.63 1.25 3.55
CA SER A 53 2.45 -0.12 4.00
C SER A 53 1.34 -0.17 5.03
N LEU A 54 0.24 -0.83 4.71
CA LEU A 54 -0.80 -1.18 5.67
C LEU A 54 -0.57 -2.62 6.12
N GLY A 55 -0.33 -2.84 7.41
CA GLY A 55 -0.09 -4.21 7.87
C GLY A 55 0.29 -4.30 9.33
N PHE A 56 0.70 -5.48 9.75
CA PHE A 56 1.25 -5.71 11.07
C PHE A 56 2.48 -6.61 11.02
N GLU A 57 3.23 -6.57 12.11
CA GLU A 57 4.31 -7.50 12.38
C GLU A 57 4.23 -7.90 13.86
N VAL A 58 4.08 -9.20 14.12
CA VAL A 58 4.08 -9.78 15.46
C VAL A 58 5.38 -10.55 15.62
N ARG A 59 6.09 -10.28 16.72
CA ARG A 59 7.30 -11.01 17.11
C ARG A 59 7.11 -11.55 18.53
N GLY A 60 7.36 -12.84 18.71
CA GLY A 60 7.34 -13.55 19.99
C GLY A 60 8.56 -14.46 20.12
N ASP A 61 8.67 -15.17 21.25
CA ASP A 61 9.79 -16.08 21.55
C ASP A 61 9.93 -17.17 20.47
N GLY A 62 10.79 -16.93 19.48
CA GLY A 62 11.07 -17.86 18.38
C GLY A 62 10.03 -17.89 17.26
N PHE A 63 9.07 -16.96 17.25
CA PHE A 63 8.05 -16.84 16.19
C PHE A 63 7.95 -15.39 15.69
N SER A 64 7.86 -15.20 14.38
CA SER A 64 7.45 -13.91 13.83
C SER A 64 6.51 -14.07 12.65
N GLU A 65 5.48 -13.25 12.59
CA GLU A 65 4.50 -13.22 11.51
C GLU A 65 4.27 -11.78 11.09
N GLY A 66 4.14 -11.55 9.80
CA GLY A 66 3.77 -10.26 9.26
C GLY A 66 2.98 -10.41 7.97
N ILE A 67 2.04 -9.51 7.81
CA ILE A 67 1.27 -9.37 6.58
C ILE A 67 1.08 -7.89 6.31
N SER A 68 1.35 -7.48 5.08
CA SER A 68 1.10 -6.12 4.62
C SER A 68 0.60 -6.09 3.18
N ALA A 69 -0.18 -5.06 2.90
CA ALA A 69 -0.49 -4.59 1.57
C ALA A 69 0.27 -3.27 1.38
N ASP A 70 1.17 -3.21 0.40
CA ASP A 70 1.90 -1.99 0.11
C ASP A 70 1.42 -1.35 -1.21
N LEU A 71 1.52 -0.02 -1.24
CA LEU A 71 1.25 0.82 -2.40
C LEU A 71 2.41 1.78 -2.54
N SER A 72 3.11 1.70 -3.67
CA SER A 72 4.16 2.66 -4.01
C SER A 72 3.69 3.56 -5.14
N ILE A 73 3.82 4.87 -4.95
CA ILE A 73 3.81 5.83 -6.04
C ILE A 73 5.27 6.10 -6.42
N GLU A 74 5.55 5.99 -7.72
CA GLU A 74 6.76 6.48 -8.37
C GLU A 74 6.36 7.51 -9.42
N SER A 75 7.35 8.15 -10.07
CA SER A 75 7.22 9.31 -10.95
C SER A 75 5.90 9.40 -11.72
N ASP A 76 5.45 8.34 -12.38
CA ASP A 76 4.15 8.28 -13.07
C ASP A 76 3.40 6.96 -12.88
N SER A 77 3.82 6.14 -11.92
CA SER A 77 3.33 4.79 -11.76
C SER A 77 2.79 4.52 -10.36
N ILE A 78 1.85 3.59 -10.30
CA ILE A 78 1.42 2.99 -9.05
C ILE A 78 1.75 1.50 -9.09
N LEU A 79 2.47 1.06 -8.06
CA LEU A 79 2.79 -0.34 -7.80
C LEU A 79 1.98 -0.80 -6.59
N LEU A 80 1.29 -1.93 -6.74
CA LEU A 80 0.57 -2.60 -5.66
C LEU A 80 1.18 -3.96 -5.43
N ASP A 81 1.52 -4.26 -4.18
CA ASP A 81 2.08 -5.53 -3.78
C ASP A 81 1.42 -6.04 -2.49
N ASP A 82 1.59 -7.34 -2.27
CA ASP A 82 1.40 -7.94 -0.97
C ASP A 82 2.72 -8.51 -0.46
N LEU A 83 2.84 -8.55 0.85
CA LEU A 83 4.00 -9.12 1.53
C LEU A 83 3.52 -9.95 2.70
N ARG A 84 3.86 -11.22 2.68
CA ARG A 84 3.57 -12.18 3.74
C ARG A 84 4.88 -12.77 4.26
N ARG A 85 5.02 -12.77 5.58
CA ARG A 85 6.21 -13.21 6.29
C ARG A 85 5.79 -14.13 7.43
N GLN A 86 6.36 -15.31 7.49
CA GLN A 86 6.15 -16.23 8.60
C GLN A 86 7.47 -16.89 8.98
N TYR A 87 7.76 -16.92 10.27
CA TYR A 87 8.92 -17.57 10.83
C TYR A 87 8.52 -18.33 12.07
N SER A 88 8.99 -19.57 12.18
CA SER A 88 8.96 -20.35 13.41
C SER A 88 10.25 -21.15 13.55
N ALA A 89 10.68 -21.41 14.78
CA ALA A 89 11.87 -22.22 15.02
C ALA A 89 11.79 -23.64 14.41
N ASP A 90 10.59 -24.21 14.32
CA ASP A 90 10.36 -25.58 13.85
C ASP A 90 10.38 -25.70 12.31
N TYR A 91 10.00 -24.63 11.59
CA TYR A 91 9.83 -24.66 10.13
C TYR A 91 10.76 -23.72 9.37
N GLY A 92 11.51 -22.84 10.06
CA GLY A 92 12.36 -21.85 9.43
C GLY A 92 11.58 -20.60 9.01
N SER A 93 12.11 -19.87 8.02
CA SER A 93 11.57 -18.58 7.59
C SER A 93 11.07 -18.62 6.16
N ASP A 94 9.79 -18.31 6.00
CA ASP A 94 9.13 -18.15 4.72
C ASP A 94 8.77 -16.68 4.52
N HIS A 95 9.23 -16.13 3.40
CA HIS A 95 8.89 -14.78 2.98
C HIS A 95 8.49 -14.85 1.51
N PHE A 96 7.31 -14.34 1.20
CA PHE A 96 6.93 -14.15 -0.17
C PHE A 96 6.28 -12.79 -0.33
N SER A 97 6.62 -12.14 -1.43
CA SER A 97 5.98 -10.93 -1.88
C SER A 97 5.46 -11.20 -3.27
N THR A 98 4.20 -10.84 -3.51
CA THR A 98 3.60 -10.91 -4.83
C THR A 98 3.35 -9.49 -5.27
N ILE A 99 4.02 -9.08 -6.34
CA ILE A 99 3.62 -7.87 -7.04
C ILE A 99 2.25 -8.17 -7.63
N SER A 100 1.22 -7.51 -7.12
CA SER A 100 -0.15 -7.65 -7.64
C SER A 100 -0.20 -7.09 -9.04
N THR A 101 0.27 -5.86 -9.24
CA THR A 101 0.47 -5.26 -10.57
C THR A 101 1.17 -3.90 -10.47
N SER A 102 1.60 -3.38 -11.62
CA SER A 102 2.08 -2.00 -11.80
C SER A 102 1.30 -1.33 -12.92
N PHE A 103 0.90 -0.07 -12.71
CA PHE A 103 0.19 0.74 -13.70
C PHE A 103 0.99 2.01 -14.02
N CYS A 104 1.47 2.11 -15.27
CA CYS A 104 2.17 3.26 -15.81
C CYS A 104 1.53 3.63 -17.16
N PRO A 105 0.83 4.78 -17.28
CA PRO A 105 0.60 5.79 -16.23
C PRO A 105 -0.47 5.36 -15.21
N ILE A 106 -0.51 6.01 -14.03
CA ILE A 106 -1.53 5.80 -12.97
C ILE A 106 -2.97 5.78 -13.52
N SER A 107 -3.27 6.57 -14.55
CA SER A 107 -4.59 6.65 -15.19
C SER A 107 -5.08 5.33 -15.81
N THR A 108 -4.17 4.36 -16.01
CA THR A 108 -4.48 3.00 -16.50
C THR A 108 -5.00 2.07 -15.41
N PHE A 109 -4.99 2.48 -14.14
CA PHE A 109 -5.50 1.70 -13.02
C PHE A 109 -6.91 1.14 -13.26
N ARG A 110 -7.08 -0.16 -12.97
CA ARG A 110 -8.34 -0.90 -13.00
C ARG A 110 -8.45 -1.71 -11.71
N ALA A 111 -9.56 -1.56 -10.99
CA ALA A 111 -9.70 -2.21 -9.69
C ALA A 111 -9.84 -3.73 -9.80
N ASP A 112 -10.38 -4.23 -10.92
CA ASP A 112 -10.58 -5.67 -11.15
C ASP A 112 -9.25 -6.42 -11.33
N ASP A 113 -8.22 -5.76 -11.86
CA ASP A 113 -6.87 -6.31 -12.03
C ASP A 113 -6.15 -6.56 -10.68
N VAL A 114 -6.67 -5.99 -9.59
CA VAL A 114 -6.08 -6.05 -8.24
C VAL A 114 -7.12 -6.37 -7.16
N SER A 115 -8.11 -7.17 -7.50
CA SER A 115 -9.19 -7.57 -6.56
C SER A 115 -8.65 -8.22 -5.28
N GLU A 116 -7.68 -9.13 -5.40
CA GLU A 116 -7.04 -9.80 -4.26
C GLU A 116 -6.33 -8.82 -3.31
N TRP A 117 -5.73 -7.75 -3.85
CA TRP A 117 -5.12 -6.70 -3.04
C TRP A 117 -6.18 -5.92 -2.24
N PHE A 118 -7.33 -5.60 -2.84
CA PHE A 118 -8.43 -4.97 -2.11
C PHE A 118 -9.04 -5.88 -1.03
N ASP A 119 -9.12 -7.18 -1.28
CA ASP A 119 -9.60 -8.17 -0.31
C ASP A 119 -8.65 -8.23 0.90
N LEU A 120 -7.34 -8.27 0.65
CA LEU A 120 -6.31 -8.20 1.69
C LEU A 120 -6.40 -6.90 2.50
N VAL A 121 -6.55 -5.75 1.84
CA VAL A 121 -6.74 -4.47 2.55
C VAL A 121 -7.98 -4.50 3.44
N SER A 122 -9.07 -5.11 2.98
CA SER A 122 -10.31 -5.23 3.76
C SER A 122 -10.11 -6.09 5.00
N GLU A 123 -9.37 -7.21 4.89
CA GLU A 123 -8.97 -8.05 6.02
C GLU A 123 -8.12 -7.26 7.02
N LEU A 124 -7.07 -6.58 6.54
CA LEU A 124 -6.15 -5.79 7.37
C LEU A 124 -6.86 -4.65 8.09
N MET A 125 -7.82 -3.99 7.45
CA MET A 125 -8.59 -2.92 8.08
C MET A 125 -9.43 -3.43 9.27
N GLY A 126 -9.89 -4.68 9.21
CA GLY A 126 -10.60 -5.36 10.30
C GLY A 126 -9.72 -5.78 11.48
N ASP A 127 -8.41 -5.95 11.27
CA ASP A 127 -7.48 -6.39 12.32
C ASP A 127 -7.01 -5.22 13.21
N SER A 128 -7.07 -5.41 14.53
CA SER A 128 -6.64 -4.43 15.53
C SER A 128 -5.13 -4.19 15.59
N ARG A 129 -4.32 -5.13 15.09
CA ARG A 129 -2.85 -5.07 15.09
C ARG A 129 -2.32 -4.23 13.92
N THR A 130 -3.14 -4.04 12.89
CA THR A 130 -2.79 -3.31 11.69
C THR A 130 -2.47 -1.85 11.99
N PHE A 131 -1.39 -1.36 11.42
CA PHE A 131 -1.01 0.05 11.41
C PHE A 131 -0.57 0.45 10.00
N LEU A 132 -0.63 1.76 9.74
CA LEU A 132 -0.09 2.37 8.53
C LEU A 132 1.33 2.87 8.79
N LYS A 133 2.24 2.52 7.88
CA LYS A 133 3.59 3.08 7.76
C LYS A 133 3.74 3.78 6.41
N ALA A 134 4.63 4.77 6.38
CA ALA A 134 5.09 5.39 5.15
C ALA A 134 6.62 5.33 5.11
N SER A 135 7.19 4.88 4.00
CA SER A 135 8.61 4.92 3.70
C SER A 135 8.84 5.73 2.43
N ARG A 136 9.93 6.50 2.41
CA ARG A 136 10.37 7.22 1.22
C ARG A 136 11.51 6.43 0.61
N ASN A 137 11.37 6.10 -0.67
CA ASN A 137 12.47 5.50 -1.40
C ASN A 137 13.41 6.65 -1.76
N HIS A 138 14.61 6.65 -1.17
CA HIS A 138 15.67 7.55 -1.64
C HIS A 138 16.06 7.09 -3.04
N ILE A 139 15.70 7.88 -4.05
CA ILE A 139 16.20 7.75 -5.43
C ILE A 139 17.67 8.19 -5.45
#